data_AF-A0A9D5ZI33-F1
#
_entry.id   AF-A0A9D5ZI33-F1
#
_cell.length_a   1.000
_cell.length_b   1.000
_cell.length_c   1.000
_cell.angle_alpha   90.00
_cell.angle_beta   90.00
_cell.angle_gamma   90.00
#
_symmetry.space_group_name_H-M   'P 1'
#
loop_
_entity.id
_entity.type
_entity.pdbx_description
1 polymer ?
#
loop_
_entity_poly.entity_id
_entity_poly.type
_entity_poly.pdbx_seq_one_letter_code
_entity_poly.pdbx_strand_id
1 'polypeptide(L)'
;HRPAKNWIDIHGDFGGKDVKRDQETPEHKQQRLAKSAAAGLVRPVDLYPLVRACYDCHLGFEEKLVNTGGHVPGSLIELVSWTQGKVGEEGKPIRHNLMQGKENRYAPPARRRVMYVLGLALELEYTIRAIGRATQEGLFVQKMAKQAKQAAQRMKQVSDKADIPEVKAIVAEAGKVKLKLNNSSELDPIADAIAAQGKQFVARADGNQLAAVDAVIPWYPEK
;
A
#
# COMPACT_ATOMS: atom_id res chain seq x y z
N HIS A 1 3.60 18.01 -17.29
CA HIS A 1 3.55 17.74 -15.85
C HIS A 1 4.91 17.28 -15.34
N ARG A 2 5.45 17.85 -14.26
CA ARG A 2 6.67 17.35 -13.60
C ARG A 2 6.28 16.91 -12.17
N PRO A 3 6.21 15.60 -11.88
CA PRO A 3 5.77 15.08 -10.57
C PRO A 3 6.58 15.61 -9.37
N ALA A 4 7.82 16.06 -9.63
CA ALA A 4 8.71 16.62 -8.62
C ALA A 4 8.63 18.15 -8.45
N LYS A 5 7.88 18.86 -9.30
CA LYS A 5 7.91 20.34 -9.39
C LYS A 5 7.72 21.03 -8.05
N ASN A 6 6.85 20.50 -7.20
CA ASN A 6 6.45 21.17 -5.96
C ASN A 6 7.38 20.87 -4.78
N TRP A 7 8.23 19.84 -4.88
CA TRP A 7 9.05 19.39 -3.76
C TRP A 7 10.54 19.26 -4.07
N ILE A 8 10.97 19.32 -5.33
CA ILE A 8 12.38 19.06 -5.71
C ILE A 8 13.35 20.05 -5.06
N ASP A 9 13.00 21.34 -5.07
CA ASP A 9 13.85 22.38 -4.48
C ASP A 9 13.87 22.28 -2.95
N ILE A 10 12.72 21.97 -2.34
CA ILE A 10 12.60 21.74 -0.90
C ILE A 10 13.41 20.51 -0.49
N HIS A 11 13.33 19.43 -1.25
CA HIS A 11 13.99 18.16 -0.94
C HIS A 11 15.52 18.28 -0.99
N GLY A 12 16.03 19.10 -1.91
CA GLY A 12 17.46 19.34 -2.13
C GLY A 12 18.09 20.44 -1.28
N ASP A 13 17.32 21.22 -0.54
CA ASP A 13 17.84 22.23 0.39
C ASP A 13 18.32 21.54 1.67
N PHE A 14 19.57 21.67 2.09
CA PHE A 14 20.06 21.09 3.35
C PHE A 14 20.33 22.15 4.43
N GLY A 15 19.84 23.37 4.24
CA GLY A 15 20.03 24.51 5.15
C GLY A 15 20.94 25.59 4.56
N GLY A 16 21.07 25.63 3.22
CA GLY A 16 21.94 26.57 2.52
C GLY A 16 22.63 25.98 1.28
N LYS A 17 23.16 26.86 0.43
CA LYS A 17 23.74 26.52 -0.88
C LYS A 17 24.92 25.54 -0.82
N ASP A 18 25.71 25.63 0.25
CA ASP A 18 26.94 24.84 0.43
C ASP A 18 26.82 23.79 1.55
N VAL A 19 25.64 23.64 2.15
CA VAL A 19 25.40 22.64 3.20
C VAL A 19 25.13 21.31 2.54
N LYS A 20 25.93 20.30 2.89
CA LYS A 20 25.73 18.92 2.43
C LYS A 20 24.76 18.17 3.35
N ARG A 21 24.22 17.07 2.84
CA ARG A 21 23.27 16.22 3.58
C ARG A 21 23.79 15.71 4.93
N ASP A 22 25.09 15.47 5.05
CA ASP A 22 25.76 15.03 6.28
C ASP A 22 26.05 16.18 7.27
N GLN A 23 25.89 17.42 6.83
CA GLN A 23 26.06 18.65 7.61
C GLN A 23 24.71 19.30 8.00
N GLU A 24 23.60 18.75 7.51
CA GLU A 24 22.26 19.23 7.81
C GLU A 24 21.93 19.08 9.31
N THR A 25 21.42 20.15 9.93
CA THR A 25 20.99 20.09 11.34
C THR A 25 19.75 19.21 11.51
N PRO A 26 19.57 18.55 12.67
CA PRO A 26 18.38 17.76 12.95
C PRO A 26 17.07 18.54 12.77
N GLU A 27 17.05 19.81 13.15
CA GLU A 27 15.88 20.70 13.07
C GLU A 27 15.56 21.02 11.60
N HIS A 28 16.57 21.37 10.80
CA HIS A 28 16.37 21.64 9.38
C HIS A 28 15.87 20.39 8.67
N LYS A 29 16.48 19.23 8.97
CA LYS A 29 16.06 17.93 8.44
C LYS A 29 14.60 17.64 8.74
N GLN A 30 14.15 17.84 9.98
CA GLN A 30 12.76 17.65 10.35
C GLN A 30 11.83 18.57 9.54
N GLN A 31 12.14 19.86 9.47
CA GLN A 31 11.35 20.84 8.74
C GLN A 31 11.29 20.54 7.25
N ARG A 32 12.42 20.22 6.63
CA ARG A 32 12.51 19.85 5.23
C ARG A 32 11.66 18.63 4.93
N LEU A 33 11.79 17.57 5.72
CA LEU A 33 11.03 16.34 5.51
C LEU A 33 9.53 16.58 5.63
N ALA A 34 9.10 17.38 6.60
CA ALA A 34 7.70 17.78 6.75
C ALA A 34 7.19 18.61 5.57
N LYS A 35 7.97 19.62 5.12
CA LYS A 35 7.64 20.46 3.96
C LYS A 35 7.61 19.65 2.65
N SER A 36 8.58 18.77 2.44
CA SER A 36 8.59 17.89 1.26
C SER A 36 7.38 16.97 1.24
N ALA A 37 7.01 16.37 2.38
CA ALA A 37 5.83 15.52 2.48
C ALA A 37 4.54 16.31 2.21
N ALA A 38 4.41 17.52 2.77
CA ALA A 38 3.27 18.41 2.52
C ALA A 38 3.18 18.85 1.05
N ALA A 39 4.31 18.97 0.37
CA ALA A 39 4.40 19.27 -1.06
C ALA A 39 4.19 18.04 -1.97
N GLY A 40 3.89 16.87 -1.40
CA GLY A 40 3.55 15.64 -2.12
C GLY A 40 4.71 14.68 -2.38
N LEU A 41 5.88 14.88 -1.76
CA LEU A 41 6.96 13.88 -1.82
C LEU A 41 6.59 12.65 -1.01
N VAL A 42 6.39 11.52 -1.69
CA VAL A 42 6.31 10.20 -1.05
C VAL A 42 7.71 9.64 -0.88
N ARG A 43 8.16 9.46 0.37
CA ARG A 43 9.49 8.89 0.63
C ARG A 43 9.39 7.36 0.74
N PRO A 44 10.40 6.59 0.30
CA PRO A 44 10.38 5.13 0.41
C PRO A 44 10.26 4.58 1.85
N VAL A 45 10.58 5.40 2.85
CA VAL A 45 10.41 5.05 4.28
C VAL A 45 8.95 5.14 4.73
N ASP A 46 8.15 5.98 4.08
CA ASP A 46 6.74 6.20 4.40
C ASP A 46 5.90 5.13 3.70
N LEU A 47 5.81 3.95 4.31
CA LEU A 47 5.33 2.75 3.61
C LEU A 47 3.86 2.84 3.18
N TYR A 48 2.98 3.42 4.02
CA TYR A 48 1.56 3.58 3.66
C TYR A 48 1.37 4.44 2.40
N PRO A 49 1.87 5.69 2.32
CA PRO A 49 1.71 6.49 1.11
C PRO A 49 2.45 5.91 -0.10
N LEU A 50 3.56 5.19 0.10
CA LEU A 50 4.25 4.48 -0.98
C LEU A 50 3.36 3.39 -1.60
N VAL A 51 2.80 2.50 -0.79
CA VAL A 51 1.95 1.41 -1.29
C VAL A 51 0.65 1.96 -1.86
N ARG A 52 0.08 2.99 -1.22
CA ARG A 52 -1.09 3.71 -1.72
C ARG A 52 -0.88 4.20 -3.16
N ALA A 53 0.29 4.79 -3.44
CA ALA A 53 0.60 5.29 -4.78
C ALA A 53 0.63 4.17 -5.85
N CYS A 54 1.01 2.94 -5.49
CA CYS A 54 0.86 1.79 -6.38
C CYS A 54 -0.63 1.47 -6.62
N TYR A 55 -1.42 1.47 -5.55
CA TYR A 55 -2.82 1.03 -5.59
C TYR A 55 -3.74 2.06 -6.25
N ASP A 56 -3.38 3.35 -6.23
CA ASP A 56 -4.07 4.41 -6.97
C ASP A 56 -4.24 4.06 -8.46
N CYS A 57 -3.23 3.43 -9.08
CA CYS A 57 -3.33 2.99 -10.47
C CYS A 57 -3.76 1.53 -10.62
N HIS A 58 -3.35 0.64 -9.71
CA HIS A 58 -3.56 -0.81 -9.87
C HIS A 58 -4.85 -1.33 -9.24
N LEU A 59 -5.55 -0.54 -8.43
CA LEU A 59 -6.86 -0.85 -7.85
C LEU A 59 -7.82 0.35 -7.90
N GLY A 60 -7.33 1.58 -8.04
CA GLY A 60 -8.12 2.79 -8.23
C GLY A 60 -8.72 2.95 -9.62
N PHE A 61 -9.08 1.85 -10.29
CA PHE A 61 -9.64 1.90 -11.64
C PHE A 61 -11.02 2.55 -11.66
N GLU A 62 -11.29 3.24 -12.76
CA GLU A 62 -12.59 3.82 -13.08
C GLU A 62 -13.49 2.78 -13.73
N GLU A 63 -14.76 2.70 -13.30
CA GLU A 63 -15.74 1.71 -13.76
C GLU A 63 -15.85 1.67 -15.29
N LYS A 64 -15.91 2.84 -15.94
CA LYS A 64 -16.03 2.96 -17.40
C LYS A 64 -14.81 2.44 -18.16
N LEU A 65 -13.61 2.64 -17.60
CA LEU A 65 -12.36 2.20 -18.22
C LEU A 65 -12.33 0.66 -18.33
N VAL A 66 -12.93 -0.01 -17.36
CA VAL A 66 -13.01 -1.48 -17.30
C VAL A 66 -14.20 -2.01 -18.09
N ASN A 67 -15.41 -1.56 -17.78
CA ASN A 67 -16.63 -2.14 -18.34
C ASN A 67 -16.79 -1.81 -19.84
N THR A 68 -16.31 -0.64 -20.28
CA THR A 68 -16.41 -0.20 -21.69
C THR A 68 -15.06 -0.16 -22.37
N GLY A 69 -14.03 0.34 -21.69
CA GLY A 69 -12.69 0.52 -22.28
C GLY A 69 -11.87 -0.76 -22.44
N GLY A 70 -12.36 -1.90 -21.94
CA GLY A 70 -11.66 -3.20 -22.06
C GLY A 70 -10.39 -3.29 -21.19
N HIS A 71 -10.13 -2.32 -20.32
CA HIS A 71 -8.99 -2.38 -19.41
C HIS A 71 -9.19 -3.53 -18.42
N VAL A 72 -8.15 -4.34 -18.23
CA VAL A 72 -8.20 -5.43 -17.25
C VAL A 72 -8.24 -4.81 -15.83
N PRO A 73 -9.33 -4.98 -15.07
CA PRO A 73 -9.39 -4.48 -13.70
C PRO A 73 -8.49 -5.33 -12.80
N GLY A 74 -7.78 -4.65 -11.91
CA GLY A 74 -6.94 -5.30 -10.91
C GLY A 74 -5.83 -6.14 -11.55
N SER A 75 -4.91 -5.52 -12.28
CA SER A 75 -3.60 -6.15 -12.51
C SER A 75 -3.12 -6.65 -11.14
N LEU A 76 -3.00 -7.96 -10.99
CA LEU A 76 -2.98 -8.69 -9.72
C LEU A 76 -1.72 -8.35 -8.90
N ILE A 77 -1.63 -7.12 -8.39
CA ILE A 77 -0.53 -6.70 -7.56
C ILE A 77 -0.82 -7.18 -6.14
N GLU A 78 -0.30 -8.35 -5.80
CA GLU A 78 -0.01 -8.61 -4.41
C GLU A 78 1.34 -7.95 -4.12
N LEU A 79 1.35 -7.05 -3.13
CA LEU A 79 2.45 -6.12 -2.91
C LEU A 79 3.82 -6.81 -2.80
N VAL A 80 3.94 -7.90 -2.04
CA VAL A 80 5.23 -8.55 -1.78
C VAL A 80 5.75 -9.26 -3.01
N SER A 81 4.93 -10.06 -3.68
CA SER A 81 5.29 -10.78 -4.90
C SER A 81 5.71 -9.82 -6.02
N TRP A 82 5.05 -8.67 -6.15
CA TRP A 82 5.37 -7.67 -7.18
C TRP A 82 6.60 -6.82 -6.88
N THR A 83 6.71 -6.35 -5.63
CA THR A 83 7.79 -5.42 -5.28
C THR A 83 9.04 -6.15 -4.84
N GLN A 84 8.94 -7.42 -4.49
CA GLN A 84 10.05 -8.15 -3.91
C GLN A 84 10.16 -9.62 -4.36
N GLY A 85 9.15 -10.23 -4.97
CA GLY A 85 9.21 -11.61 -5.47
C GLY A 85 9.75 -11.72 -6.91
N LYS A 86 9.54 -12.88 -7.53
CA LYS A 86 9.72 -13.09 -8.97
C LYS A 86 8.41 -12.74 -9.68
N VAL A 87 8.43 -11.82 -10.62
CA VAL A 87 7.30 -11.63 -11.55
C VAL A 87 7.33 -12.79 -12.54
N GLY A 88 6.20 -13.45 -12.75
CA GLY A 88 6.07 -14.49 -13.79
C GLY A 88 6.47 -13.94 -15.16
N GLU A 89 7.24 -14.75 -15.89
CA GLU A 89 7.82 -14.57 -17.24
C GLU A 89 8.26 -13.13 -17.60
N GLU A 90 9.57 -12.90 -17.47
CA GLU A 90 10.38 -11.77 -18.00
C GLU A 90 10.44 -10.45 -17.20
N GLY A 91 9.70 -10.29 -16.11
CA GLY A 91 9.76 -9.08 -15.27
C GLY A 91 10.76 -9.14 -14.10
N LYS A 92 11.63 -8.13 -13.96
CA LYS A 92 12.34 -7.86 -12.69
C LYS A 92 11.36 -7.26 -11.67
N PRO A 93 11.43 -7.60 -10.37
CA PRO A 93 10.56 -7.00 -9.37
C PRO A 93 10.74 -5.48 -9.28
N ILE A 94 9.64 -4.77 -9.03
CA ILE A 94 9.65 -3.31 -8.85
C ILE A 94 10.06 -3.00 -7.40
N ARG A 95 11.34 -3.20 -7.08
CA ARG A 95 11.93 -2.94 -5.77
C ARG A 95 12.21 -1.44 -5.60
N HIS A 96 11.80 -0.88 -4.46
CA HIS A 96 12.06 0.51 -4.06
C HIS A 96 12.92 0.58 -2.77
N ASN A 97 13.93 -0.30 -2.65
CA ASN A 97 14.72 -0.46 -1.41
C ASN A 97 16.02 0.37 -1.41
N LEU A 98 16.20 1.29 -2.36
CA LEU A 98 17.40 2.12 -2.55
C LEU A 98 17.74 3.04 -1.35
N MET A 99 16.79 3.26 -0.43
CA MET A 99 17.03 4.04 0.79
C MET A 99 17.43 3.17 1.99
N GLN A 100 17.55 1.86 1.80
CA GLN A 100 17.96 0.88 2.84
C GLN A 100 19.38 0.32 2.60
N GLY A 101 20.08 0.80 1.57
CA GLY A 101 21.44 0.40 1.22
C GLY A 101 21.86 0.96 -0.14
N LYS A 102 23.10 0.69 -0.58
CA LYS A 102 23.59 1.12 -1.91
C LYS A 102 23.04 0.30 -3.08
N GLU A 103 22.33 -0.78 -2.77
CA GLU A 103 21.81 -1.74 -3.73
C GLU A 103 20.30 -1.89 -3.55
N ASN A 104 19.60 -2.22 -4.64
CA ASN A 104 18.17 -2.51 -4.61
C ASN A 104 17.91 -3.95 -4.11
N ARG A 105 18.36 -4.24 -2.89
CA ARG A 105 18.29 -5.57 -2.25
C ARG A 105 16.85 -5.95 -1.95
N TYR A 106 16.62 -7.23 -1.70
CA TYR A 106 15.37 -7.70 -1.11
C TYR A 106 15.16 -7.12 0.29
N ALA A 107 13.92 -6.76 0.61
CA ALA A 107 13.52 -6.38 1.95
C ALA A 107 13.74 -7.56 2.91
N PRO A 108 14.22 -7.33 4.15
CA PRO A 108 14.37 -8.39 5.14
C PRO A 108 13.02 -9.01 5.52
N PRO A 109 12.97 -10.24 6.06
CA PRO A 109 11.72 -10.95 6.36
C PRO A 109 10.72 -10.12 7.17
N ALA A 110 11.18 -9.47 8.25
CA ALA A 110 10.34 -8.61 9.10
C ALA A 110 9.63 -7.51 8.28
N ARG A 111 10.37 -6.82 7.41
CA ARG A 111 9.79 -5.78 6.54
C ARG A 111 8.81 -6.36 5.52
N ARG A 112 9.07 -7.53 4.95
CA ARG A 112 8.13 -8.18 4.01
C ARG A 112 6.81 -8.52 4.67
N ARG A 113 6.81 -8.94 5.93
CA ARG A 113 5.58 -9.19 6.69
C ARG A 113 4.77 -7.91 6.88
N VAL A 114 5.41 -6.80 7.24
CA VAL A 114 4.75 -5.49 7.33
C VAL A 114 4.18 -5.07 5.98
N MET A 115 4.95 -5.23 4.90
CA MET A 115 4.48 -4.96 3.54
C MET A 115 3.25 -5.82 3.20
N TYR A 116 3.30 -7.12 3.41
CA TYR A 116 2.19 -8.03 3.12
C TYR A 116 0.90 -7.59 3.80
N VAL A 117 0.94 -7.36 5.11
CA VAL A 117 -0.24 -6.95 5.88
C VAL A 117 -0.76 -5.59 5.42
N LEU A 118 0.12 -4.61 5.17
CA LEU A 118 -0.30 -3.31 4.64
C LEU A 118 -0.92 -3.44 3.23
N GLY A 119 -0.34 -4.27 2.37
CA GLY A 119 -0.85 -4.53 1.02
C GLY A 119 -2.27 -5.09 1.06
N LEU A 120 -2.56 -6.03 1.96
CA LEU A 120 -3.91 -6.56 2.17
C LEU A 120 -4.88 -5.50 2.70
N ALA A 121 -4.42 -4.64 3.63
CA ALA A 121 -5.26 -3.59 4.21
C ALA A 121 -5.66 -2.54 3.16
N LEU A 122 -4.71 -2.12 2.33
CA LEU A 122 -4.97 -1.21 1.22
C LEU A 122 -5.80 -1.86 0.12
N GLU A 123 -5.66 -3.17 -0.11
CA GLU A 123 -6.47 -3.87 -1.12
C GLU A 123 -7.94 -3.87 -0.69
N LEU A 124 -8.20 -4.13 0.60
CA LEU A 124 -9.53 -3.99 1.19
C LEU A 124 -10.06 -2.56 1.07
N GLU A 125 -9.28 -1.56 1.50
CA GLU A 125 -9.67 -0.15 1.42
C GLU A 125 -10.11 0.22 -0.02
N TYR A 126 -9.26 -0.05 -1.00
CA TYR A 126 -9.51 0.36 -2.39
C TYR A 126 -10.69 -0.39 -3.00
N THR A 127 -10.78 -1.70 -2.78
CA THR A 127 -11.86 -2.51 -3.37
C THR A 127 -13.23 -2.16 -2.76
N ILE A 128 -13.30 -1.87 -1.46
CA ILE A 128 -14.53 -1.41 -0.80
C ILE A 128 -14.99 -0.06 -1.39
N ARG A 129 -14.09 0.91 -1.51
CA ARG A 129 -14.40 2.22 -2.14
C ARG A 129 -14.79 2.08 -3.60
N ALA A 130 -14.11 1.21 -4.34
CA ALA A 130 -14.42 0.95 -5.74
C ALA A 130 -15.85 0.41 -5.92
N ILE A 131 -16.24 -0.55 -5.07
CA ILE A 131 -17.60 -1.12 -5.11
C ILE A 131 -18.65 -0.09 -4.68
N GLY A 132 -18.37 0.73 -3.68
CA GLY A 132 -19.28 1.79 -3.24
C GLY A 132 -19.58 2.82 -4.33
N ARG A 133 -18.57 3.17 -5.13
CA ARG A 133 -18.70 4.12 -6.24
C ARG A 133 -19.26 3.52 -7.52
N ALA A 134 -19.17 2.20 -7.69
CA ALA A 134 -19.67 1.53 -8.87
C ALA A 134 -21.19 1.71 -9.01
N THR A 135 -21.64 1.98 -10.23
CA THR A 135 -23.03 2.28 -10.53
C THR A 135 -23.71 1.16 -11.32
N GLN A 136 -22.93 0.26 -11.91
CA GLN A 136 -23.40 -0.81 -12.78
C GLN A 136 -22.82 -2.16 -12.37
N GLU A 137 -23.63 -3.20 -12.53
CA GLU A 137 -23.11 -4.55 -12.54
C GLU A 137 -22.16 -4.73 -13.72
N GLY A 138 -21.13 -5.57 -13.56
CA GLY A 138 -20.16 -5.82 -14.62
C GLY A 138 -18.83 -6.37 -14.15
N LEU A 139 -17.89 -6.48 -15.08
CA LEU A 139 -16.57 -7.05 -14.82
C LEU A 139 -15.82 -6.30 -13.72
N PHE A 140 -15.96 -4.96 -13.67
CA PHE A 140 -15.34 -4.11 -12.66
C PHE A 140 -15.71 -4.55 -11.24
N VAL A 141 -17.00 -4.52 -10.90
CA VAL A 141 -17.49 -4.86 -9.55
C VAL A 141 -17.22 -6.32 -9.22
N GLN A 142 -17.42 -7.24 -10.17
CA GLN A 142 -17.15 -8.66 -9.94
C GLN A 142 -15.70 -8.90 -9.52
N LYS A 143 -14.75 -8.19 -10.14
CA LYS A 143 -13.32 -8.31 -9.84
C LYS A 143 -12.98 -7.64 -8.52
N MET A 144 -13.51 -6.44 -8.25
CA MET A 144 -13.33 -5.76 -6.97
C MET A 144 -13.91 -6.57 -5.81
N ALA A 145 -15.11 -7.14 -5.96
CA ALA A 145 -15.74 -7.97 -4.93
C ALA A 145 -14.95 -9.26 -4.67
N LYS A 146 -14.43 -9.90 -5.73
CA LYS A 146 -13.54 -11.06 -5.60
C LYS A 146 -12.26 -10.70 -4.83
N GLN A 147 -11.63 -9.57 -5.16
CA GLN A 147 -10.42 -9.11 -4.49
C GLN A 147 -10.69 -8.74 -3.03
N ALA A 148 -11.75 -7.98 -2.75
CA ALA A 148 -12.18 -7.65 -1.38
C ALA A 148 -12.35 -8.92 -0.53
N LYS A 149 -13.03 -9.94 -1.06
CA LYS A 149 -13.21 -11.23 -0.38
C LYS A 149 -11.88 -11.95 -0.12
N GLN A 150 -10.99 -11.99 -1.11
CA GLN A 150 -9.68 -12.65 -0.97
C GLN A 150 -8.78 -11.92 0.04
N ALA A 151 -8.74 -10.59 -0.02
CA ALA A 151 -7.99 -9.78 0.92
C ALA A 151 -8.54 -9.91 2.35
N ALA A 152 -9.87 -9.95 2.53
CA ALA A 152 -10.51 -10.18 3.83
C ALA A 152 -10.14 -11.56 4.41
N GLN A 153 -10.19 -12.60 3.57
CA GLN A 153 -9.82 -13.96 3.97
C GLN A 153 -8.34 -14.04 4.39
N ARG A 154 -7.43 -13.44 3.60
CA ARG A 154 -6.00 -13.40 3.93
C ARG A 154 -5.74 -12.58 5.20
N MET A 155 -6.43 -11.45 5.37
CA MET A 155 -6.32 -10.65 6.58
C MET A 155 -6.78 -11.44 7.81
N LYS A 156 -7.86 -12.22 7.68
CA LYS A 156 -8.28 -13.15 8.74
C LYS A 156 -7.21 -14.19 9.04
N GLN A 157 -6.60 -14.80 8.02
CA GLN A 157 -5.49 -15.75 8.21
C GLN A 157 -4.29 -15.12 8.93
N VAL A 158 -3.98 -13.85 8.66
CA VAL A 158 -2.96 -13.10 9.41
C VAL A 158 -3.40 -12.95 10.87
N SER A 159 -4.65 -12.50 11.11
CA SER A 159 -5.19 -12.33 12.47
C SER A 159 -5.26 -13.62 13.28
N ASP A 160 -5.47 -14.76 12.63
CA ASP A 160 -5.50 -16.08 13.27
C ASP A 160 -4.08 -16.54 13.65
N LYS A 161 -3.03 -15.99 13.02
CA LYS A 161 -1.62 -16.36 13.19
C LYS A 161 -0.82 -15.40 14.06
N ALA A 162 -1.26 -14.16 14.18
CA ALA A 162 -0.56 -13.12 14.93
C ALA A 162 -1.55 -12.23 15.67
N ASP A 163 -1.29 -12.00 16.96
CA ASP A 163 -2.10 -11.12 17.79
C ASP A 163 -1.68 -9.67 17.62
N ILE A 164 -2.23 -9.01 16.61
CA ILE A 164 -1.98 -7.59 16.32
C ILE A 164 -3.30 -6.82 16.43
N PRO A 165 -3.43 -5.87 17.37
CA PRO A 165 -4.66 -5.12 17.57
C PRO A 165 -5.18 -4.45 16.29
N GLU A 166 -4.30 -3.82 15.52
CA GLU A 166 -4.65 -3.14 14.28
C GLU A 166 -5.17 -4.13 13.21
N VAL A 167 -4.59 -5.34 13.13
CA VAL A 167 -5.06 -6.38 12.19
C VAL A 167 -6.42 -6.91 12.60
N LYS A 168 -6.64 -7.19 13.90
CA LYS A 168 -7.94 -7.60 14.43
C LYS A 168 -9.01 -6.55 14.15
N ALA A 169 -8.68 -5.27 14.33
CA ALA A 169 -9.57 -4.15 14.03
C ALA A 169 -9.93 -4.10 12.54
N ILE A 170 -8.95 -4.28 11.63
CA ILE A 170 -9.23 -4.35 10.18
C ILE A 170 -10.16 -5.51 9.85
N VAL A 171 -9.95 -6.70 10.42
CA VAL A 171 -10.83 -7.86 10.20
C VAL A 171 -12.25 -7.58 10.70
N ALA A 172 -12.39 -6.92 11.85
CA ALA A 172 -13.69 -6.53 12.40
C ALA A 172 -14.42 -5.52 11.50
N GLU A 173 -13.73 -4.49 11.00
CA GLU A 173 -14.29 -3.53 10.05
C GLU A 173 -14.69 -4.21 8.73
N ALA A 174 -13.84 -5.06 8.18
CA ALA A 174 -14.14 -5.84 6.98
C ALA A 174 -15.39 -6.73 7.17
N GLY A 175 -15.63 -7.23 8.39
CA GLY A 175 -16.83 -8.01 8.73
C GLY A 175 -18.15 -7.21 8.70
N LYS A 176 -18.10 -5.87 8.76
CA LYS A 176 -19.28 -5.00 8.66
C LYS A 176 -19.71 -4.76 7.21
N VAL A 177 -18.83 -5.05 6.25
CA VAL A 177 -19.02 -4.72 4.85
C VAL A 177 -20.21 -5.48 4.27
N LYS A 178 -21.21 -4.73 3.80
CA LYS A 178 -22.30 -5.22 2.96
C LYS A 178 -22.09 -4.66 1.56
N LEU A 179 -21.45 -5.45 0.70
CA LEU A 179 -21.13 -5.03 -0.67
C LEU A 179 -22.42 -4.72 -1.44
N LYS A 180 -22.54 -3.46 -1.84
CA LYS A 180 -23.67 -2.93 -2.61
C LYS A 180 -23.18 -1.81 -3.51
N LEU A 181 -23.66 -1.79 -4.74
CA LEU A 181 -23.42 -0.70 -5.69
C LEU A 181 -24.00 0.63 -5.19
N ASN A 182 -23.40 1.73 -5.64
CA ASN A 182 -23.84 3.09 -5.36
C ASN A 182 -24.11 3.32 -3.86
N ASN A 183 -23.19 2.83 -3.02
CA ASN A 183 -23.34 2.78 -1.56
C ASN A 183 -22.12 3.37 -0.83
N SER A 184 -21.41 4.31 -1.47
CA SER A 184 -20.24 4.97 -0.90
C SER A 184 -20.48 5.55 0.49
N SER A 185 -21.68 6.09 0.77
CA SER A 185 -22.01 6.66 2.08
C SER A 185 -21.85 5.67 3.25
N GLU A 186 -22.08 4.38 2.99
CA GLU A 186 -21.92 3.30 3.99
C GLU A 186 -20.54 2.64 3.90
N LEU A 187 -19.98 2.52 2.70
CA LEU A 187 -18.74 1.80 2.46
C LEU A 187 -17.48 2.65 2.69
N ASP A 188 -17.52 3.96 2.42
CA ASP A 188 -16.38 4.86 2.63
C ASP A 188 -15.98 4.97 4.10
N PRO A 189 -16.90 5.10 5.08
CA PRO A 189 -16.53 5.10 6.50
C PRO A 189 -15.81 3.81 6.94
N ILE A 190 -16.21 2.66 6.40
CA ILE A 190 -15.55 1.38 6.69
C ILE A 190 -14.14 1.38 6.08
N ALA A 191 -14.00 1.85 4.84
CA ALA A 191 -12.71 1.97 4.18
C ALA A 191 -11.79 2.96 4.90
N ASP A 192 -12.31 4.08 5.42
CA ASP A 192 -11.58 5.06 6.22
C ASP A 192 -11.08 4.45 7.54
N ALA A 193 -11.90 3.63 8.20
CA ALA A 193 -11.51 2.91 9.41
C ALA A 193 -10.37 1.91 9.13
N ILE A 194 -10.46 1.14 8.04
CA ILE A 194 -9.39 0.23 7.59
C ILE A 194 -8.11 1.01 7.27
N ALA A 195 -8.23 2.15 6.58
CA ALA A 195 -7.11 3.05 6.27
C ALA A 195 -6.41 3.55 7.53
N ALA A 196 -7.19 3.98 8.54
CA ALA A 196 -6.67 4.46 9.81
C ALA A 196 -5.88 3.36 10.54
N GLN A 197 -6.41 2.14 10.58
CA GLN A 197 -5.71 0.99 11.18
C GLN A 197 -4.46 0.61 10.39
N GLY A 198 -4.50 0.65 9.05
CA GLY A 198 -3.32 0.42 8.21
C GLY A 198 -2.19 1.42 8.48
N LYS A 199 -2.53 2.71 8.67
CA LYS A 199 -1.56 3.75 9.06
C LYS A 199 -0.99 3.50 10.46
N GLN A 200 -1.83 3.16 11.44
CA GLN A 200 -1.39 2.85 12.80
C GLN A 200 -0.47 1.61 12.83
N PHE A 201 -0.84 0.57 12.08
CA PHE A 201 -0.07 -0.66 11.96
C PHE A 201 1.35 -0.39 11.48
N VAL A 202 1.55 0.33 10.37
CA VAL A 202 2.91 0.59 9.85
C VAL A 202 3.72 1.57 10.69
N ALA A 203 3.07 2.37 11.54
CA ALA A 203 3.75 3.25 12.48
C ALA A 203 4.33 2.49 13.68
N ARG A 204 3.80 1.30 14.00
CA ARG A 204 4.14 0.53 15.21
C ARG A 204 4.82 -0.80 14.93
N ALA A 205 4.47 -1.47 13.84
CA ALA A 205 4.92 -2.83 13.56
C ALA A 205 6.36 -2.84 13.02
N ASP A 206 7.24 -3.63 13.67
CA ASP A 206 8.58 -3.93 13.15
C ASP A 206 8.60 -5.21 12.28
N GLY A 207 7.59 -6.08 12.42
CA GLY A 207 7.40 -7.30 11.64
C GLY A 207 7.95 -8.57 12.29
N ASN A 208 8.56 -8.48 13.47
CA ASN A 208 9.09 -9.64 14.19
C ASN A 208 7.96 -10.51 14.75
N GLN A 209 6.94 -9.87 15.30
CA GLN A 209 5.72 -10.49 15.82
C GLN A 209 4.84 -11.16 14.75
N LEU A 210 5.15 -10.95 13.47
CA LEU A 210 4.43 -11.51 12.33
C LEU A 210 5.12 -12.77 11.75
N ALA A 211 6.06 -13.39 12.47
CA ALA A 211 6.82 -14.54 11.94
C ALA A 211 5.94 -15.70 11.46
N ALA A 212 4.84 -15.97 12.15
CA ALA A 212 3.90 -17.02 11.77
C ALA A 212 3.21 -16.76 10.40
N VAL A 213 3.26 -15.53 9.88
CA VAL A 213 2.64 -15.13 8.60
C VAL A 213 3.48 -15.57 7.40
N ASP A 214 4.75 -15.94 7.58
CA ASP A 214 5.64 -16.31 6.47
C ASP A 214 5.06 -17.40 5.56
N ALA A 215 4.31 -18.34 6.12
CA ALA A 215 3.66 -19.43 5.38
C ALA A 215 2.59 -18.98 4.38
N VAL A 216 2.07 -17.75 4.48
CA VAL A 216 1.01 -17.21 3.61
C VAL A 216 1.46 -16.03 2.75
N ILE A 217 2.72 -15.58 2.91
CA ILE A 217 3.31 -14.55 2.07
C ILE A 217 3.73 -15.20 0.74
N PRO A 218 3.15 -14.78 -0.41
CA PRO A 218 3.57 -15.31 -1.70
C PRO A 218 4.92 -14.69 -2.08
N TRP A 219 5.99 -15.38 -1.71
CA TRP A 219 7.37 -14.96 -1.95
C TRP A 219 8.17 -16.05 -2.68
N TYR A 220 8.90 -15.66 -3.72
CA TYR A 220 9.90 -16.50 -4.38
C TYR A 220 11.20 -15.70 -4.53
N PRO A 221 12.30 -16.06 -3.84
CA PRO A 221 13.58 -15.39 -4.06
C PRO A 221 14.11 -15.69 -5.47
N GLU A 222 14.85 -14.75 -6.09
CA GLU A 222 15.72 -15.08 -7.24
C GLU A 222 16.66 -16.22 -6.80
N LYS A 223 16.71 -17.30 -7.60
CA LYS A 223 17.71 -18.37 -7.43
C LYS A 223 19.07 -17.86 -7.85
#